data_AF-A0A661GZ56-F1
#
_entry.id   AF-A0A661GZ56-F1
#
_cell.length_a   1.000
_cell.length_b   1.000
_cell.length_c   1.000
_cell.angle_alpha   90.00
_cell.angle_beta   90.00
_cell.angle_gamma   90.00
#
_symmetry.space_group_name_H-M   'P 1'
#
loop_
_entity.id
_entity.type
_entity.pdbx_description
1 polymer ?
#
loop_
_entity_poly.entity_id
_entity_poly.type
_entity_poly.pdbx_seq_one_letter_code
_entity_poly.pdbx_strand_id
1 'polypeptide(L)' 'MAEAEFSLKLRVYIEDTDAGGIVYYVNYLKFMERARTEFMRSLGYGKDYIFNHDLMFVVR' A
#
# COMPACT_ATOMS: atom_id res chain seq x y z
N MET A 1 11.49 -20.38 -10.28
CA MET A 1 10.27 -20.55 -9.46
C MET A 1 9.43 -19.32 -9.76
N ALA A 2 8.17 -19.47 -10.19
CA ALA A 2 7.31 -18.30 -10.37
C ALA A 2 7.16 -17.64 -8.99
N GLU A 3 7.65 -16.41 -8.88
CA GLU A 3 7.56 -15.62 -7.65
C GLU A 3 6.07 -15.44 -7.35
N ALA A 4 5.63 -15.87 -6.16
CA ALA A 4 4.21 -15.84 -5.81
C ALA A 4 3.70 -14.40 -5.85
N GLU A 5 2.51 -14.19 -6.41
CA GLU A 5 1.87 -12.87 -6.42
C GLU A 5 1.66 -12.37 -4.98
N PHE A 6 2.16 -11.16 -4.69
CA PHE A 6 1.95 -10.53 -3.39
C PHE A 6 0.52 -9.97 -3.30
N SER A 7 -0.20 -10.31 -2.23
CA SER A 7 -1.54 -9.78 -1.97
C SER A 7 -1.68 -9.28 -0.53
N LEU A 8 -2.39 -8.16 -0.35
CA LEU A 8 -2.69 -7.59 0.95
C LEU A 8 -4.19 -7.65 1.23
N LYS A 9 -4.57 -8.33 2.32
CA LYS A 9 -5.96 -8.36 2.80
C LYS A 9 -6.29 -7.03 3.47
N LEU A 10 -7.33 -6.35 2.99
CA LEU A 10 -7.81 -5.08 3.51
C LEU A 10 -9.26 -5.18 4.00
N ARG A 11 -9.62 -4.32 4.95
CA ARG A 11 -10.99 -4.10 5.40
C ARG A 11 -11.40 -2.68 5.04
N VAL A 12 -12.56 -2.56 4.42
CA VAL A 12 -13.20 -1.27 4.13
C VAL A 12 -14.00 -0.86 5.35
N TYR A 13 -13.78 0.36 5.84
CA TYR A 13 -14.57 0.99 6.89
C TYR A 13 -15.42 2.13 6.30
N ILE A 14 -16.38 2.64 7.07
CA ILE A 14 -17.23 3.76 6.62
C ILE A 14 -16.40 4.99 6.24
N GLU A 15 -15.26 5.24 6.89
CA GLU A 15 -14.32 6.32 6.55
C GLU A 15 -13.69 6.18 5.15
N ASP A 16 -13.69 4.97 4.58
CA ASP A 16 -13.18 4.73 3.23
C ASP A 16 -14.24 5.00 2.15
N THR A 17 -15.49 5.21 2.54
CA THR A 17 -16.65 5.34 1.63
C THR A 17 -17.12 6.78 1.45
N ASP A 18 -17.88 7.04 0.39
CA ASP A 18 -18.56 8.33 0.15
C ASP A 18 -20.09 8.23 0.22
N ALA A 19 -20.78 9.34 -0.08
CA ALA A 19 -22.24 9.41 -0.07
C ALA A 19 -22.93 8.45 -1.07
N GLY A 20 -22.19 7.89 -2.03
CA GLY A 20 -22.67 6.85 -2.93
C GLY A 20 -22.65 5.45 -2.33
N GLY A 21 -22.13 5.28 -1.11
CA GLY A 21 -22.05 3.98 -0.43
C GLY A 21 -20.99 3.04 -1.00
N ILE A 22 -20.07 3.57 -1.80
CA ILE A 22 -18.92 2.84 -2.36
C ILE A 22 -17.62 3.42 -1.81
N VAL A 23 -16.50 2.73 -2.05
CA VAL A 23 -15.18 3.26 -1.72
C VAL A 23 -14.92 4.51 -2.55
N TYR A 24 -14.58 5.61 -1.87
CA TYR A 24 -14.20 6.85 -2.53
C TYR A 24 -12.94 6.62 -3.37
N TYR A 25 -12.92 7.08 -4.62
CA TYR A 25 -11.89 6.70 -5.60
C TYR A 25 -10.45 6.97 -5.14
N VAL A 26 -10.21 8.04 -4.38
CA VAL A 26 -8.88 8.38 -3.84
C VAL A 26 -8.40 7.34 -2.81
N ASN A 27 -9.31 6.68 -2.10
CA ASN A 27 -8.94 5.68 -1.10
C ASN A 27 -8.35 4.40 -1.72
N TYR A 28 -8.63 4.11 -3.00
CA TYR A 28 -7.91 3.05 -3.72
C TYR A 28 -6.41 3.34 -3.82
N LEU A 29 -6.01 4.61 -3.99
CA LEU A 29 -4.58 4.97 -4.00
C LEU A 29 -3.93 4.70 -2.63
N LYS A 30 -4.66 4.97 -1.54
CA LYS A 30 -4.20 4.63 -0.17
C LYS A 30 -4.03 3.12 0.00
N PHE A 31 -4.94 2.31 -0.56
CA PHE A 31 -4.85 0.86 -0.49
C PHE A 31 -3.67 0.31 -1.28
N MET A 32 -3.41 0.84 -2.48
CA MET A 32 -2.25 0.48 -3.29
C MET A 32 -0.94 0.90 -2.62
N GLU A 33 -0.90 2.09 -2.00
CA GLU A 33 0.24 2.55 -1.19
C GLU A 33 0.55 1.56 -0.06
N ARG A 34 -0.48 1.17 0.71
CA ARG A 34 -0.34 0.18 1.79
C ARG A 34 0.20 -1.15 1.25
N ALA A 35 -0.36 -1.66 0.15
CA ALA A 35 0.11 -2.90 -0.46
C ALA A 35 1.58 -2.82 -0.89
N ARG A 36 2.02 -1.71 -1.49
CA ARG A 36 3.42 -1.48 -1.84
C ARG A 36 4.30 -1.46 -0.59
N THR A 37 3.90 -0.75 0.46
CA THR A 37 4.66 -0.70 1.72
C THR A 37 4.80 -2.07 2.36
N GLU A 38 3.72 -2.88 2.40
CA GLU A 38 3.78 -4.25 2.93
C GLU A 38 4.61 -5.18 2.05
N PHE A 39 4.54 -5.03 0.73
CA PHE A 39 5.37 -5.80 -0.20
C PHE A 39 6.87 -5.51 0.03
N MET A 40 7.25 -4.24 0.10
CA MET A 40 8.62 -3.83 0.40
C MET A 40 9.09 -4.38 1.75
N ARG A 41 8.23 -4.35 2.77
CA ARG A 41 8.52 -4.95 4.08
C ARG A 41 8.72 -6.46 3.99
N SER A 42 7.93 -7.17 3.20
CA SER A 42 8.07 -8.62 3.01
C SER A 42 9.42 -9.01 2.36
N LEU A 43 10.04 -8.08 1.62
CA LEU A 43 11.37 -8.22 1.03
C LEU A 43 12.50 -7.75 1.96
N GLY A 44 12.20 -7.28 3.17
CA GLY A 44 13.19 -6.74 4.12
C GLY A 44 13.44 -5.23 4.02
N TYR A 45 12.77 -4.53 3.09
CA TYR A 45 12.88 -3.07 2.91
C TYR A 45 11.85 -2.33 3.77
N GLY A 46 11.92 -2.55 5.09
CA GLY A 46 11.04 -1.91 6.07
C GLY A 46 11.34 -0.43 6.32
N LYS A 47 10.78 0.10 7.41
CA LYS A 47 10.88 1.52 7.78
C LYS A 47 12.33 2.00 7.90
N ASP A 48 13.21 1.15 8.45
CA ASP A 48 14.63 1.45 8.60
C ASP A 48 15.37 1.57 7.26
N TYR A 49 14.87 0.94 6.19
CA TYR A 49 15.47 1.05 4.87
C TYR A 49 15.18 2.43 4.24
N ILE A 50 13.94 2.92 4.36
CA ILE A 50 13.50 4.18 3.75
C ILE A 50 14.10 5.41 4.45
N PHE A 51 14.24 5.38 5.78
CA PHE A 51 14.72 6.55 6.54
C PHE A 51 16.25 6.60 6.72
N ASN A 52 16.97 5.49 6.54
CA ASN A 52 18.42 5.45 6.70
C ASN A 52 19.20 5.41 5.38
N HIS A 53 18.50 5.28 4.25
CA HIS A 53 19.07 5.34 2.92
C HIS A 53 18.41 6.55 2.25
N ASP A 54 19.18 7.49 1.71
CA ASP A 54 18.70 8.78 1.16
C ASP A 54 17.85 8.64 -0.13
N LEU A 55 17.06 7.57 -0.25
CA LEU A 55 16.30 7.16 -1.41
C LEU A 55 14.83 6.94 -1.04
N MET A 56 13.93 7.59 -1.77
CA MET A 56 12.48 7.45 -1.59
C MET A 56 11.79 7.13 -2.90
N PHE A 57 10.83 6.20 -2.85
CA PHE A 57 9.96 5.91 -3.99
C PHE A 57 8.82 6.93 -4.06
N VAL A 58 8.65 7.56 -5.22
CA VAL A 58 7.59 8.53 -5.49
C VAL A 58 6.79 8.11 -6.72
N VAL A 59 5.48 8.38 -6.69
CA VAL A 59 4.61 8.23 -7.87
C VAL A 59 4.67 9.54 -8.64
N ARG A 60 4.92 9.48 -9.96
CA ARG A 60 5.02 10.63 -10.86
C ARG A 60 3.68 10.96 -11.51
#